data_AF-A0A2J0MPD5-F1
#
_entry.id   AF-A0A2J0MPD5-F1
#
_cell.length_a   1.000
_cell.length_b   1.000
_cell.length_c   1.000
_cell.angle_alpha   90.00
_cell.angle_beta   90.00
_cell.angle_gamma   90.00
#
_symmetry.space_group_name_H-M   'P 1'
#
loop_
_entity.id
_entity.type
_entity.pdbx_description
1 polymer ?
#
loop_
_entity_poly.entity_id
_entity_poly.type
_entity_poly.pdbx_seq_one_letter_code
_entity_poly.pdbx_strand_id
1 'polypeptide(L)'
;AGSFFKNPTVENPEILAEFEKDQGMKIRDGKIPAGWLIDQLDLRGKKIGGAMVSNEHANFIINTGGAKAEEVIILASLIKQKVRNHFGVQLEEEVQFLGF
;
A
#
# COMPACT_ATOMS: atom_id res chain seq x y z
N ALA A 1 -0.18 8.94 -11.56
CA ALA A 1 0.67 8.40 -10.50
C ALA A 1 0.63 6.87 -10.63
N GLY A 2 1.79 6.21 -10.57
CA GLY A 2 1.87 4.76 -10.52
C GLY A 2 1.78 4.26 -9.07
N SER A 3 2.40 3.11 -8.81
CA SER A 3 2.57 2.56 -7.46
C SER A 3 3.17 3.60 -6.51
N PHE A 4 2.56 3.76 -5.34
CA PHE A 4 3.06 4.65 -4.29
C PHE A 4 4.15 3.97 -3.46
N PHE A 5 4.01 2.67 -3.21
CA PHE A 5 4.95 1.86 -2.46
C PHE A 5 5.61 0.80 -3.34
N LYS A 6 6.87 0.49 -3.03
CA LYS A 6 7.56 -0.67 -3.59
C LYS A 6 6.94 -1.97 -3.06
N ASN A 7 7.07 -3.05 -3.82
CA ASN A 7 6.69 -4.38 -3.36
C ASN A 7 7.68 -4.88 -2.30
N PRO A 8 7.26 -5.08 -1.03
CA PRO A 8 8.14 -5.53 0.03
C PRO A 8 8.48 -7.01 -0.11
N THR A 9 9.63 -7.41 0.43
CA THR A 9 9.93 -8.82 0.70
C THR A 9 9.29 -9.21 2.03
N VAL A 10 8.53 -10.29 2.03
CA VAL A 10 7.83 -10.84 3.20
C VAL A 10 8.40 -12.22 3.50
N GLU A 11 8.84 -12.43 4.74
CA GLU A 11 9.41 -13.70 5.20
C GLU A 11 8.39 -14.54 5.98
N ASN A 12 7.28 -13.95 6.41
CA ASN A 12 6.25 -14.65 7.17
C ASN A 12 5.53 -15.69 6.28
N PRO A 13 5.65 -17.00 6.58
CA PRO A 13 5.09 -18.06 5.74
C PRO A 13 3.55 -18.07 5.73
N GLU A 14 2.89 -17.57 6.77
CA GLU A 14 1.42 -17.50 6.82
C GLU A 14 0.89 -16.51 5.79
N ILE A 15 1.53 -15.34 5.69
CA ILE A 15 1.18 -14.30 4.72
C ILE A 15 1.46 -14.80 3.29
N LEU A 16 2.58 -15.49 3.08
CA LEU A 16 2.93 -16.06 1.78
C LEU A 16 1.91 -17.13 1.34
N ALA A 17 1.47 -17.98 2.27
CA ALA A 17 0.45 -18.99 2.00
C ALA A 17 -0.93 -18.37 1.73
N GLU A 18 -1.30 -17.31 2.47
CA GLU A 18 -2.54 -16.57 2.23
C GLU A 18 -2.54 -15.92 0.86
N PHE A 19 -1.45 -15.28 0.47
CA PHE A 19 -1.27 -14.72 -0.87
C PHE A 19 -1.40 -15.82 -1.95
N GLU A 20 -0.72 -16.96 -1.79
CA GLU A 20 -0.77 -18.06 -2.77
C GLU A 20 -2.19 -18.61 -2.93
N LYS A 21 -2.93 -18.72 -1.81
CA LYS A 21 -4.33 -19.15 -1.82
C LYS A 21 -5.24 -18.16 -2.54
N ASP A 22 -5.08 -16.87 -2.30
CA ASP A 22 -5.93 -15.82 -2.87
C ASP A 22 -5.65 -15.58 -4.36
N GLN A 23 -4.37 -15.55 -4.74
CA GLN A 23 -3.94 -15.23 -6.10
C GLN A 23 -3.69 -16.47 -6.99
N GLY A 24 -3.74 -17.68 -6.41
CA GLY A 24 -3.47 -18.92 -7.14
C GLY A 24 -2.05 -19.03 -7.70
N MET A 25 -1.12 -18.20 -7.19
CA MET A 25 0.26 -18.16 -7.66
C MET A 25 1.24 -18.09 -6.50
N LYS A 26 2.34 -18.84 -6.62
CA LYS A 26 3.41 -18.87 -5.62
C LYS A 26 4.47 -17.82 -5.93
N ILE A 27 4.83 -17.02 -4.93
CA ILE A 27 5.96 -16.09 -5.03
C ILE A 27 7.25 -16.84 -4.66
N ARG A 28 8.27 -16.72 -5.53
CA ARG A 28 9.57 -17.39 -5.33
C ARG A 28 10.51 -16.64 -4.39
N ASP A 29 10.47 -15.31 -4.41
CA ASP A 29 11.48 -14.46 -3.73
C ASP A 29 10.90 -13.72 -2.50
N GLY A 30 9.74 -14.13 -2.00
CA GLY A 30 9.01 -13.44 -0.92
C GLY A 30 8.47 -12.04 -1.27
N LYS A 31 8.70 -11.53 -2.49
CA LYS A 31 8.17 -10.22 -2.93
C LYS A 31 6.67 -10.22 -3.18
N ILE A 32 5.90 -9.68 -2.23
CA ILE A 32 4.44 -9.53 -2.35
C ILE A 32 4.08 -8.17 -2.97
N PRO A 33 3.07 -8.09 -3.85
CA PRO A 33 2.52 -6.81 -4.30
C PRO A 33 2.03 -5.96 -3.12
N ALA A 34 2.54 -4.74 -2.97
CA ALA A 34 2.10 -3.85 -1.88
C ALA A 34 0.59 -3.56 -1.94
N GLY A 35 0.03 -3.48 -3.15
CA GLY A 35 -1.42 -3.34 -3.35
C GLY A 35 -2.24 -4.46 -2.72
N TRP A 36 -1.76 -5.71 -2.77
CA TRP A 36 -2.44 -6.84 -2.14
C TRP A 36 -2.49 -6.69 -0.62
N LEU A 37 -1.36 -6.31 0.01
CA LEU A 37 -1.33 -6.05 1.45
C LEU A 37 -2.28 -4.91 1.86
N ILE A 38 -2.43 -3.89 1.01
CA ILE A 38 -3.34 -2.76 1.27
C ILE A 38 -4.81 -3.19 1.10
N ASP A 39 -5.09 -4.08 0.15
CA ASP A 39 -6.43 -4.63 -0.11
C ASP A 39 -6.97 -5.42 1.06
N GLN A 40 -6.15 -6.27 1.68
CA GLN A 40 -6.53 -7.06 2.85
C GLN A 40 -6.94 -6.20 4.06
N LEU A 41 -6.70 -4.89 4.02
CA LEU A 41 -7.00 -3.94 5.10
C LEU A 41 -8.21 -3.04 4.79
N ASP A 42 -8.95 -3.33 3.72
CA ASP A 42 -10.12 -2.57 3.27
C ASP A 42 -9.84 -1.05 3.13
N LEU A 43 -8.63 -0.70 2.68
CA LEU A 43 -8.20 0.68 2.58
C LEU A 43 -8.56 1.35 1.25
N ARG A 44 -9.13 0.61 0.27
CA ARG A 44 -9.64 1.22 -0.98
C ARG A 44 -10.68 2.29 -0.67
N GLY A 45 -10.58 3.43 -1.34
CA GLY A 45 -11.46 4.57 -1.10
C GLY A 45 -11.21 5.32 0.21
N LYS A 46 -10.25 4.87 1.05
CA LYS A 46 -9.87 5.60 2.25
C LYS A 46 -9.35 6.98 1.87
N LYS A 47 -9.93 8.01 2.48
CA LYS A 47 -9.69 9.42 2.16
C LYS A 47 -9.17 10.20 3.36
N ILE A 48 -8.25 11.13 3.09
CA ILE A 48 -7.78 12.18 3.99
C ILE A 48 -7.73 13.48 3.18
N GLY A 49 -8.57 14.46 3.55
CA GLY A 49 -8.68 15.70 2.79
C GLY A 49 -8.99 15.44 1.31
N GLY A 50 -8.18 15.96 0.39
CA GLY A 50 -8.31 15.67 -1.04
C GLY A 50 -7.63 14.37 -1.51
N ALA A 51 -6.79 13.73 -0.69
CA ALA A 51 -6.06 12.50 -1.05
C ALA A 51 -6.87 11.24 -0.74
N MET A 52 -6.81 10.23 -1.61
CA MET A 52 -7.57 8.98 -1.45
C MET A 52 -6.81 7.77 -2.00
N VAL A 53 -6.97 6.61 -1.38
CA VAL A 53 -6.55 5.33 -1.98
C VAL A 53 -7.49 5.00 -3.13
N SER A 54 -6.94 4.71 -4.31
CA SER A 54 -7.76 4.39 -5.48
C SER A 54 -8.62 3.15 -5.24
N ASN A 55 -9.87 3.20 -5.70
CA ASN A 55 -10.76 2.04 -5.71
C ASN A 55 -10.35 1.00 -6.75
N GLU A 56 -9.58 1.38 -7.78
CA GLU A 56 -9.16 0.49 -8.86
C GLU A 56 -7.83 -0.18 -8.55
N HIS A 57 -6.91 0.53 -7.89
CA HIS A 57 -5.57 0.04 -7.55
C HIS A 57 -5.14 0.51 -6.15
N ALA A 58 -5.15 -0.37 -5.15
CA ALA A 58 -4.91 0.02 -3.76
C ALA A 58 -3.49 0.55 -3.45
N ASN A 59 -2.51 0.29 -4.31
CA ASN A 59 -1.18 0.91 -4.19
C ASN A 59 -1.14 2.35 -4.74
N PHE A 60 -2.26 2.90 -5.24
CA PHE A 60 -2.28 4.23 -5.83
C PHE A 60 -2.97 5.19 -4.88
N ILE A 61 -2.29 6.30 -4.57
CA ILE A 61 -2.90 7.45 -3.92
C ILE A 61 -3.27 8.46 -5.01
N ILE A 62 -4.55 8.82 -5.08
CA ILE A 62 -5.10 9.75 -6.07
C ILE A 62 -5.57 11.04 -5.42
N ASN A 63 -5.48 12.12 -6.18
CA ASN A 63 -6.05 13.42 -5.82
C ASN A 63 -7.50 13.47 -6.28
N THR A 64 -8.43 13.59 -5.34
CA THR A 64 -9.88 13.69 -5.61
C THR A 64 -10.35 15.13 -5.87
N GLY A 65 -9.41 16.07 -6.02
CA GLY A 65 -9.64 17.50 -6.17
C GLY A 65 -9.07 18.26 -4.97
N GLY A 66 -8.01 19.05 -5.20
CA GLY A 66 -7.43 19.94 -4.19
C GLY A 66 -6.61 19.27 -3.08
N ALA A 67 -6.15 18.02 -3.26
CA ALA A 67 -5.30 17.36 -2.27
C ALA A 67 -4.03 18.15 -1.97
N LYS A 68 -3.75 18.37 -0.68
CA LYS A 68 -2.48 18.94 -0.21
C LYS A 68 -1.42 17.85 -0.07
N ALA A 69 -0.15 18.24 -0.20
CA ALA A 69 0.97 17.32 0.01
C ALA A 69 0.92 16.66 1.40
N GLU A 70 0.60 17.42 2.44
CA GLU A 70 0.43 16.94 3.80
C GLU A 70 -0.63 15.83 3.91
N GLU A 71 -1.74 15.95 3.18
CA GLU A 71 -2.82 14.95 3.19
C GLU A 71 -2.38 13.63 2.54
N VAL A 72 -1.58 13.71 1.47
CA VAL A 72 -0.95 12.55 0.84
C VAL A 72 0.03 11.88 1.81
N ILE A 73 0.86 12.66 2.51
CA ILE A 73 1.83 12.15 3.49
C ILE A 73 1.12 11.47 4.66
N ILE A 74 0.06 12.08 5.19
CA ILE A 74 -0.72 11.49 6.30
C ILE A 74 -1.39 10.19 5.83
N LEU A 75 -1.96 10.15 4.63
CA LEU A 75 -2.59 8.95 4.08
C LEU A 75 -1.56 7.84 3.85
N ALA A 76 -0.40 8.16 3.29
CA ALA A 76 0.69 7.20 3.14
C ALA A 76 1.16 6.65 4.50
N SER A 77 1.32 7.52 5.50
CA SER A 77 1.71 7.13 6.86
C SER A 77 0.68 6.18 7.50
N LEU A 78 -0.61 6.45 7.32
CA LEU A 78 -1.70 5.58 7.77
C LEU A 78 -1.60 4.19 7.13
N ILE A 79 -1.38 4.12 5.81
CA ILE A 79 -1.23 2.86 5.09
C ILE A 79 -0.04 2.06 5.64
N LYS A 80 1.13 2.70 5.76
CA LYS A 80 2.34 2.07 6.33
C LYS A 80 2.09 1.54 7.74
N GLN A 81 1.44 2.32 8.60
CA GLN A 81 1.11 1.92 9.96
C GLN A 81 0.17 0.71 9.98
N LYS A 82 -0.87 0.71 9.16
CA LYS A 82 -1.85 -0.38 9.08
C LYS A 82 -1.21 -1.67 8.60
N VAL A 83 -0.40 -1.61 7.54
CA VAL A 83 0.34 -2.77 7.01
C VAL A 83 1.34 -3.30 8.03
N ARG A 84 2.11 -2.41 8.68
CA ARG A 84 3.04 -2.82 9.74
C ARG A 84 2.34 -3.49 10.91
N ASN A 85 1.23 -2.93 11.38
CA ASN A 85 0.54 -3.44 12.56
C ASN A 85 -0.14 -4.79 12.30
N HIS A 86 -0.66 -4.99 11.08
CA HIS A 86 -1.39 -6.22 10.75
C HIS A 86 -0.46 -7.34 10.26
N PHE A 87 0.52 -7.01 9.41
CA PHE A 87 1.39 -8.00 8.75
C PHE A 87 2.80 -8.04 9.32
N GLY A 88 3.21 -7.07 10.14
CA GLY A 88 4.62 -6.90 10.53
C GLY A 88 5.51 -6.42 9.39
N VAL A 89 4.95 -6.03 8.24
CA VAL A 89 5.68 -5.65 7.03
C VAL A 89 5.86 -4.14 6.96
N GLN A 90 7.07 -3.69 6.65
CA GLN A 90 7.38 -2.27 6.45
C GLN A 90 7.33 -1.92 4.96
N LEU A 91 6.41 -1.03 4.57
CA LEU A 91 6.36 -0.50 3.22
C LEU A 91 7.32 0.68 3.06
N GLU A 92 7.97 0.73 1.90
CA GLU A 92 8.81 1.84 1.45
C GLU A 92 8.13 2.59 0.30
N GLU A 93 8.15 3.92 0.34
CA GLU A 93 7.70 4.73 -0.78
C GLU A 93 8.58 4.52 -2.03
N GLU A 94 7.93 4.45 -3.19
CA GLU A 94 8.56 4.49 -4.51
C GLU A 94 8.61 5.93 -5.05
N VAL A 95 7.66 6.76 -4.62
CA VAL A 95 7.59 8.16 -5.02
C VAL A 95 8.69 8.99 -4.36
N GLN A 96 9.32 9.86 -5.14
CA GLN A 96 10.21 10.89 -4.61
C GLN A 96 9.37 12.11 -4.24
N PHE A 97 9.46 12.52 -2.98
CA PHE A 97 8.94 13.82 -2.56
C PHE A 97 9.97 14.89 -2.94
N LEU A 98 9.57 15.85 -3.77
CA LEU A 98 10.42 16.97 -4.19
C LEU A 98 9.94 18.26 -3.50
N GLY A 99 10.83 18.91 -2.74
CA GLY A 99 10.63 20.28 -2.25
C GLY A 99 9.86 20.40 -0.93
N PHE A 100 10.44 19.88 0.16
CA PHE A 100 10.16 20.33 1.53
C PHE A 100 11.25 21.32 1.99
#